data_AF-A0A9D6IQF8-F1
#
_entry.id   AF-A0A9D6IQF8-F1
#
_cell.length_a   1.000
_cell.length_b   1.000
_cell.length_c   1.000
_cell.angle_alpha   90.00
_cell.angle_beta   90.00
_cell.angle_gamma   90.00
#
_symmetry.space_group_name_H-M   'P 1'
#
loop_
_entity.id
_entity.type
_entity.pdbx_description
1 polymer ?
#
loop_
_entity_poly.entity_id
_entity_poly.type
_entity_poly.pdbx_seq_one_letter_code
_entity_poly.pdbx_strand_id
1 'polypeptide(L)'
;MRIATLVLALAASCSSKPQNGPPPDPAVVVAGRTYPLKVVATRDGRKALADLDFSSDAVLVLHGHARYQHYEIPRRFDLLVLDDAGKILETWTQAEPVEGGVTTAAESARALFLPPGSGAKAGDRVSLPPIKVAGEPEAALRIGARTVRVETARTWEERSHGLMFRPRMSKDDGMLFVYDRPDMKSFWMGNTLIDLDIAFFREDRTLINVVEMKKYPDPSTDPGDRARSEEPAVYVLELNLGWFRSHGLTDASGRPVGKVLFEPVP
;
A
#
# COMPACT_ATOMS: atom_id res chain seq x y z
N MET A 1 -36.95 23.83 -21.35
CA MET A 1 -37.50 23.81 -19.98
C MET A 1 -38.24 22.49 -19.78
N ARG A 2 -37.60 21.50 -19.14
CA ARG A 2 -38.24 20.33 -18.51
C ARG A 2 -37.19 19.65 -17.63
N ILE A 3 -37.47 19.71 -16.33
CA ILE A 3 -36.74 19.12 -15.21
C ILE A 3 -37.06 17.62 -15.20
N ALA A 4 -36.05 16.77 -15.01
CA ALA A 4 -36.25 15.39 -14.58
C ALA A 4 -35.12 14.99 -13.62
N THR A 5 -35.53 14.83 -12.37
CA THR A 5 -34.78 14.40 -11.19
C THR A 5 -34.96 12.89 -11.01
N LEU A 6 -33.95 12.25 -10.38
CA LEU A 6 -33.93 10.88 -9.79
C LEU A 6 -33.85 9.72 -10.82
N VAL A 7 -33.05 8.68 -10.64
CA VAL A 7 -33.08 7.64 -9.59
C VAL A 7 -31.68 6.97 -9.51
N LEU A 8 -30.96 7.09 -8.39
CA LEU A 8 -30.75 6.05 -7.37
C LEU A 8 -30.41 4.65 -7.93
N ALA A 9 -29.12 4.28 -7.98
CA ALA A 9 -28.70 2.89 -8.12
C ALA A 9 -27.91 2.46 -6.89
N LEU A 10 -28.42 1.40 -6.26
CA LEU A 10 -28.08 0.80 -4.98
C LEU A 10 -26.57 0.58 -4.76
N ALA A 11 -26.05 1.12 -3.64
CA ALA A 11 -24.93 0.49 -2.95
C ALA A 11 -25.52 -0.62 -2.05
N ALA A 12 -25.17 -1.87 -2.35
CA ALA A 12 -25.52 -3.01 -1.53
C ALA A 12 -24.94 -2.84 -0.12
N SER A 13 -25.80 -3.04 0.86
CA SER A 13 -25.49 -3.03 2.29
C SER A 13 -24.56 -4.18 2.66
N CYS A 14 -23.30 -3.86 2.97
CA CYS A 14 -22.52 -4.59 3.96
C CYS A 14 -22.13 -3.61 5.07
N SER A 15 -23.02 -3.48 6.05
CA SER A 15 -22.74 -2.83 7.32
C SER A 15 -21.87 -3.75 8.17
N SER A 16 -20.56 -3.71 7.98
CA SER A 16 -19.61 -4.11 9.02
C SER A 16 -19.20 -2.85 9.78
N LYS A 17 -19.51 -2.80 11.08
CA LYS A 17 -18.98 -1.79 11.99
C LYS A 17 -17.48 -1.61 11.75
N PRO A 18 -16.92 -0.39 11.80
CA PRO A 18 -15.48 -0.20 11.75
C PRO A 18 -14.89 -0.97 12.94
N GLN A 19 -14.10 -2.01 12.64
CA GLN A 19 -13.25 -2.60 13.65
C GLN A 19 -12.15 -1.58 13.94
N ASN A 20 -12.17 -0.99 15.13
CA ASN A 20 -11.09 -0.13 15.65
C ASN A 20 -9.81 -0.92 16.00
N GLY A 21 -9.65 -2.12 15.46
CA GLY A 21 -8.47 -2.94 15.61
C GLY A 21 -7.50 -2.70 14.44
N PRO A 22 -6.20 -3.00 14.62
CA PRO A 22 -5.32 -3.12 13.47
C PRO A 22 -5.94 -4.08 12.46
N PRO A 23 -5.84 -3.80 11.13
CA PRO A 23 -6.27 -4.76 10.13
C PRO A 23 -5.57 -6.10 10.39
N PRO A 24 -6.24 -7.23 10.09
CA PRO A 24 -5.65 -8.55 10.33
C PRO A 24 -4.29 -8.64 9.66
N ASP A 25 -3.35 -9.32 10.32
CA ASP A 25 -2.02 -9.57 9.75
C ASP A 25 -2.20 -10.09 8.31
N PRO A 26 -1.52 -9.47 7.33
CA PRO A 26 -1.65 -9.88 5.95
C PRO A 26 -1.32 -11.37 5.87
N ALA A 27 -2.16 -12.13 5.18
CA ALA A 27 -1.98 -13.55 4.99
C ALA A 27 -2.08 -13.87 3.50
N VAL A 28 -1.37 -14.91 3.09
CA VAL A 28 -1.43 -15.42 1.72
C VAL A 28 -1.97 -16.84 1.73
N VAL A 29 -2.85 -17.16 0.77
CA VAL A 29 -3.32 -18.53 0.58
C VAL A 29 -2.64 -19.12 -0.64
N VAL A 30 -1.93 -20.23 -0.43
CA VAL A 30 -1.21 -20.98 -1.46
C VAL A 30 -1.61 -22.44 -1.35
N ALA A 31 -2.11 -23.02 -2.46
CA ALA A 31 -2.55 -24.42 -2.50
C ALA A 31 -3.51 -24.80 -1.33
N GLY A 32 -4.39 -23.88 -0.93
CA GLY A 32 -5.35 -24.08 0.16
C GLY A 32 -4.78 -23.95 1.58
N ARG A 33 -3.49 -23.60 1.73
CA ARG A 33 -2.85 -23.32 3.02
C ARG A 33 -2.67 -21.82 3.21
N THR A 34 -2.97 -21.35 4.41
CA THR A 34 -2.80 -19.94 4.79
C THR A 34 -1.46 -19.77 5.50
N TYR A 35 -0.69 -18.78 5.05
CA TYR A 35 0.58 -18.40 5.64
C TYR A 35 0.51 -16.95 6.12
N PRO A 36 0.99 -16.61 7.33
CA PRO A 36 1.29 -15.23 7.69
C PRO A 36 2.21 -14.64 6.64
N LEU A 37 1.90 -13.44 6.14
CA LEU A 37 2.64 -12.81 5.06
C LEU A 37 3.47 -11.66 5.60
N LYS A 38 4.78 -11.71 5.40
CA LYS A 38 5.65 -10.53 5.48
C LYS A 38 5.89 -10.01 4.08
N VAL A 39 5.86 -8.69 3.90
CA VAL A 39 6.13 -8.08 2.60
C VAL A 39 7.36 -7.20 2.70
N VAL A 40 8.26 -7.38 1.76
CA VAL A 40 9.59 -6.76 1.79
C VAL A 40 9.81 -6.06 0.47
N ALA A 41 9.88 -4.73 0.51
CA ALA A 41 10.35 -3.96 -0.63
C ALA A 41 11.87 -3.85 -0.58
N THR A 42 12.53 -4.20 -1.68
CA THR A 42 13.97 -3.98 -1.80
C THR A 42 14.36 -3.57 -3.22
N ARG A 43 15.42 -2.75 -3.30
CA ARG A 43 16.11 -2.43 -4.55
C ARG A 43 17.15 -3.50 -4.90
N ASP A 44 17.73 -4.15 -3.88
CA ASP A 44 18.76 -5.19 -3.98
C ASP A 44 18.32 -6.40 -3.13
N GLY A 45 17.88 -7.48 -3.77
CA GLY A 45 17.31 -8.69 -3.12
C GLY A 45 18.18 -9.35 -2.04
N ARG A 46 19.49 -9.06 -2.00
CA ARG A 46 20.48 -9.76 -1.16
C ARG A 46 20.36 -9.48 0.34
N LYS A 47 20.35 -8.20 0.75
CA LYS A 47 20.39 -7.85 2.18
C LYS A 47 19.07 -8.14 2.89
N ALA A 48 17.96 -8.01 2.17
CA ALA A 48 16.64 -8.09 2.76
C ALA A 48 16.23 -9.52 3.14
N LEU A 49 16.75 -10.55 2.46
CA LEU A 49 16.39 -11.95 2.74
C LEU A 49 17.27 -12.62 3.80
N ALA A 50 18.50 -12.13 4.01
CA ALA A 50 19.43 -12.72 4.97
C ALA A 50 18.93 -12.61 6.43
N ASP A 51 18.16 -11.57 6.74
CA ASP A 51 17.66 -11.27 8.09
C ASP A 51 16.27 -11.85 8.39
N LEU A 52 15.65 -12.54 7.43
CA LEU A 52 14.26 -12.99 7.54
C LEU A 52 14.16 -14.47 7.93
N ASP A 53 13.24 -14.76 8.84
CA ASP A 53 12.87 -16.13 9.23
C ASP A 53 11.65 -16.59 8.39
N PHE A 54 11.90 -17.49 7.43
CA PHE A 54 10.88 -18.08 6.55
C PHE A 54 10.43 -19.46 7.03
N SER A 55 10.68 -19.83 8.29
CA SER A 55 10.30 -21.15 8.81
C SER A 55 8.79 -21.28 9.07
N SER A 56 8.11 -20.17 9.36
CA SER A 56 6.65 -20.11 9.58
C SER A 56 5.92 -19.17 8.63
N ASP A 57 6.63 -18.19 8.08
CA ASP A 57 6.01 -17.07 7.37
C ASP A 57 6.25 -17.17 5.86
N ALA A 58 5.23 -16.80 5.10
CA ALA A 58 5.41 -16.45 3.70
C ALA A 58 6.05 -15.07 3.61
N VAL A 59 6.95 -14.87 2.66
CA VAL A 59 7.57 -13.57 2.42
C VAL A 59 7.42 -13.18 0.97
N LEU A 60 6.66 -12.13 0.71
CA LEU A 60 6.59 -11.53 -0.60
C LEU A 60 7.62 -10.43 -0.75
N VAL A 61 8.56 -10.63 -1.66
CA VAL A 61 9.48 -9.60 -2.09
C VAL A 61 8.89 -8.83 -3.25
N LEU A 62 8.74 -7.52 -3.05
CA LEU A 62 8.37 -6.57 -4.08
C LEU A 62 9.65 -5.89 -4.57
N HIS A 63 9.92 -6.00 -5.87
CA HIS A 63 11.10 -5.44 -6.50
C HIS A 63 10.74 -4.36 -7.53
N GLY A 64 11.69 -3.45 -7.78
CA GLY A 64 11.61 -2.55 -8.94
C GLY A 64 11.85 -3.30 -10.26
N HIS A 65 11.70 -2.62 -11.40
CA HIS A 65 11.96 -3.16 -12.75
C HIS A 65 13.45 -3.44 -13.00
N ALA A 66 14.06 -4.36 -12.26
CA ALA A 66 15.35 -4.93 -12.64
C ALA A 66 15.10 -6.26 -13.37
N ARG A 67 15.76 -6.44 -14.51
CA ARG A 67 15.62 -7.65 -15.35
C ARG A 67 15.98 -8.95 -14.64
N TYR A 68 16.90 -8.87 -13.66
CA TYR A 68 17.39 -10.00 -12.91
C TYR A 68 17.44 -9.64 -11.43
N GLN A 69 16.89 -10.51 -10.59
CA GLN A 69 16.99 -10.40 -9.14
C GLN A 69 17.82 -11.54 -8.60
N HIS A 70 18.73 -11.22 -7.69
CA HIS A 70 19.61 -12.18 -7.07
C HIS A 70 19.32 -12.28 -5.57
N TYR A 71 19.02 -13.50 -5.10
CA TYR A 71 18.58 -13.78 -3.75
C TYR A 71 19.55 -14.76 -3.08
N GLU A 72 20.24 -14.31 -2.03
CA GLU A 72 21.02 -15.20 -1.17
C GLU A 72 20.11 -15.75 -0.08
N ILE A 73 19.93 -17.07 -0.04
CA ILE A 73 18.93 -17.72 0.82
C ILE A 73 19.63 -18.80 1.63
N PRO A 74 19.82 -18.60 2.95
CA PRO A 74 20.69 -19.45 3.77
C PRO A 74 20.04 -20.76 4.22
N ARG A 75 18.78 -21.02 3.85
CA ARG A 75 17.97 -22.16 4.33
C ARG A 75 17.11 -22.71 3.20
N ARG A 76 16.47 -23.87 3.41
CA ARG A 76 15.53 -24.46 2.44
C ARG A 76 14.26 -23.63 2.33
N PHE A 77 13.72 -23.52 1.12
CA PHE A 77 12.52 -22.73 0.82
C PHE A 77 11.76 -23.31 -0.37
N ASP A 78 10.51 -22.91 -0.49
CA ASP A 78 9.81 -22.87 -1.78
C ASP A 78 9.77 -21.41 -2.27
N LEU A 79 10.05 -21.16 -3.55
CA LEU A 79 9.96 -19.84 -4.18
C LEU A 79 8.97 -19.91 -5.34
N LEU A 80 8.00 -18.99 -5.31
CA LEU A 80 7.02 -18.79 -6.37
C LEU A 80 7.28 -17.44 -7.04
N VAL A 81 7.42 -17.44 -8.35
CA VAL A 81 7.43 -16.24 -9.17
C VAL A 81 6.01 -15.97 -9.61
N LEU A 82 5.45 -14.82 -9.25
CA LEU A 82 4.06 -14.48 -9.50
C LEU A 82 3.95 -13.34 -10.52
N ASP A 83 2.95 -13.37 -11.40
CA ASP A 83 2.54 -12.16 -12.11
C ASP A 83 1.75 -11.21 -11.19
N ASP A 84 1.38 -10.03 -11.73
CA ASP A 84 0.62 -9.01 -11.01
C ASP A 84 -0.75 -9.51 -10.52
N ALA A 85 -1.32 -10.49 -11.22
CA ALA A 85 -2.61 -11.12 -10.90
C ALA A 85 -2.48 -12.32 -9.94
N GLY A 86 -1.28 -12.58 -9.40
CA GLY A 86 -1.02 -13.66 -8.45
C GLY A 86 -0.97 -15.05 -9.09
N LYS A 87 -0.87 -15.16 -10.42
CA LYS A 87 -0.64 -16.45 -11.09
C LYS A 87 0.82 -16.85 -10.93
N ILE A 88 1.07 -18.10 -10.58
CA ILE A 88 2.41 -18.65 -10.50
C ILE A 88 2.97 -18.87 -11.91
N LEU A 89 4.06 -18.17 -12.22
CA LEU A 89 4.83 -18.29 -13.47
C LEU A 89 5.89 -19.38 -13.36
N GLU A 90 6.61 -19.41 -12.23
CA GLU A 90 7.71 -20.35 -11.98
C GLU A 90 7.72 -20.75 -10.51
N THR A 91 8.19 -21.97 -10.25
CA THR A 91 8.31 -22.53 -8.90
C THR A 91 9.64 -23.22 -8.71
N TRP A 92 10.29 -22.97 -7.58
CA TRP A 92 11.36 -23.81 -7.05
C TRP A 92 10.91 -24.34 -5.70
N THR A 93 10.76 -25.66 -5.56
CA THR A 93 10.29 -26.29 -4.33
C THR A 93 11.39 -27.10 -3.67
N GLN A 94 11.44 -27.09 -2.33
CA GLN A 94 12.48 -27.74 -1.53
C GLN A 94 13.90 -27.36 -1.99
N ALA A 95 14.08 -26.12 -2.45
CA ALA A 95 15.38 -25.66 -2.92
C ALA A 95 16.38 -25.68 -1.75
N GLU A 96 17.55 -26.28 -1.96
CA GLU A 96 18.64 -26.22 -1.00
C GLU A 96 19.22 -24.80 -0.95
N PRO A 97 19.86 -24.39 0.17
CA PRO A 97 20.65 -23.17 0.19
C PRO A 97 21.69 -23.21 -0.93
N VAL A 98 21.63 -22.26 -1.86
CA VAL A 98 22.58 -22.17 -2.97
C VAL A 98 23.70 -21.22 -2.57
N GLU A 99 24.93 -21.73 -2.53
CA GLU A 99 26.12 -20.90 -2.35
C GLU A 99 26.21 -19.91 -3.52
N GLY A 100 26.06 -18.62 -3.22
CA GLY A 100 25.97 -17.57 -4.24
C GLY A 100 24.59 -17.39 -4.87
N GLY A 101 23.50 -17.85 -4.24
CA GLY A 101 22.10 -17.39 -4.44
C GLY A 101 21.34 -17.85 -5.70
N VAL A 102 20.05 -17.50 -5.76
CA VAL A 102 19.14 -17.78 -6.89
C VAL A 102 18.94 -16.51 -7.73
N THR A 103 19.01 -16.65 -9.05
CA THR A 103 18.70 -15.55 -9.97
C THR A 103 17.39 -15.80 -10.69
N THR A 104 16.43 -14.88 -10.57
CA THR A 104 15.16 -14.95 -11.28
C THR A 104 15.11 -13.89 -12.39
N ALA A 105 14.60 -14.27 -13.56
CA ALA A 105 14.35 -13.34 -14.67
C ALA A 105 12.90 -12.88 -14.58
N ALA A 106 12.68 -11.61 -14.25
CA ALA A 106 11.34 -11.12 -14.00
C ALA A 106 11.27 -9.61 -14.20
N GLU A 107 10.98 -9.18 -15.44
CA GLU A 107 10.81 -7.75 -15.74
C GLU A 107 9.63 -7.11 -14.98
N SER A 108 8.72 -7.93 -14.42
CA SER A 108 7.51 -7.49 -13.69
C SER A 108 7.03 -8.44 -12.56
N ALA A 109 7.73 -9.52 -12.22
CA ALA A 109 7.15 -10.53 -11.33
C ALA A 109 7.22 -10.13 -9.84
N ARG A 110 6.59 -10.91 -8.96
CA ARG A 110 6.78 -10.83 -7.51
C ARG A 110 7.38 -12.15 -7.03
N ALA A 111 8.31 -12.12 -6.09
CA ALA A 111 8.91 -13.33 -5.54
C ALA A 111 8.27 -13.66 -4.19
N LEU A 112 7.56 -14.77 -4.09
CA LEU A 112 6.96 -15.25 -2.86
C LEU A 112 7.75 -16.46 -2.33
N PHE A 113 8.46 -16.25 -1.22
CA PHE A 113 9.15 -17.29 -0.48
C PHE A 113 8.19 -17.93 0.53
N LEU A 114 8.22 -19.25 0.64
CA LEU A 114 7.36 -20.04 1.50
C LEU A 114 8.17 -21.08 2.29
N PRO A 115 7.66 -21.54 3.44
CA PRO A 115 8.15 -22.76 4.06
C PRO A 115 8.14 -23.93 3.06
N PRO A 116 9.16 -24.81 3.07
CA PRO A 116 9.25 -25.93 2.14
C PRO A 116 8.01 -26.82 2.11
N GLY A 117 7.64 -27.30 0.92
CA GLY A 117 6.52 -28.23 0.75
C GLY A 117 5.16 -27.54 0.71
N SER A 118 5.10 -26.34 0.11
CA SER A 118 3.87 -25.61 -0.21
C SER A 118 2.93 -26.42 -1.10
N GLY A 119 3.47 -27.28 -1.96
CA GLY A 119 2.71 -28.06 -2.95
C GLY A 119 2.23 -27.23 -4.14
N ALA A 120 2.65 -25.97 -4.23
CA ALA A 120 2.28 -25.04 -5.30
C ALA A 120 2.95 -25.42 -6.62
N LYS A 121 2.25 -25.17 -7.74
CA LYS A 121 2.70 -25.48 -9.09
C LYS A 121 2.56 -24.28 -10.01
N ALA A 122 3.39 -24.21 -11.05
CA ALA A 122 3.21 -23.24 -12.12
C ALA A 122 1.79 -23.33 -12.70
N GLY A 123 1.14 -22.17 -12.86
CA GLY A 123 -0.25 -22.06 -13.28
C GLY A 123 -1.27 -21.95 -12.14
N ASP A 124 -0.93 -22.34 -10.91
CA ASP A 124 -1.82 -22.13 -9.76
C ASP A 124 -2.00 -20.62 -9.49
N ARG A 125 -3.05 -20.29 -8.72
CA ARG A 125 -3.28 -18.93 -8.25
C ARG A 125 -3.01 -18.81 -6.77
N VAL A 126 -2.26 -17.78 -6.42
CA VAL A 126 -2.02 -17.35 -5.06
C VAL A 126 -3.02 -16.25 -4.72
N SER A 127 -3.73 -16.41 -3.60
CA SER A 127 -4.52 -15.31 -3.05
C SER A 127 -3.60 -14.42 -2.23
N LEU A 128 -3.00 -13.44 -2.90
CA LEU A 128 -2.31 -12.35 -2.22
C LEU A 128 -3.35 -11.42 -1.57
N PRO A 129 -3.01 -10.71 -0.47
CA PRO A 129 -3.77 -9.51 -0.11
C PRO A 129 -3.81 -8.57 -1.33
N PRO A 130 -4.75 -7.62 -1.40
CA PRO A 130 -4.88 -6.70 -2.53
C PRO A 130 -3.67 -5.77 -2.65
N ILE A 131 -2.54 -6.31 -3.09
CA ILE A 131 -1.33 -5.57 -3.40
C ILE A 131 -1.65 -4.92 -4.73
N LYS A 132 -2.18 -3.71 -4.70
CA LYS A 132 -2.25 -2.88 -5.90
C LYS A 132 -0.78 -2.64 -6.33
N VAL A 133 -0.29 -3.39 -7.33
CA VAL A 133 0.79 -2.85 -8.18
C VAL A 133 0.25 -1.54 -8.69
N ALA A 134 1.00 -0.45 -8.53
CA ALA A 134 0.63 0.91 -8.88
C ALA A 134 -0.35 0.92 -10.07
N GLY A 135 -1.64 1.04 -9.74
CA GLY A 135 -2.72 1.07 -10.70
C GLY A 135 -2.90 2.53 -11.06
N GLU A 136 -2.77 2.83 -12.35
CA GLU A 136 -2.78 4.18 -12.92
C GLU A 136 -3.70 5.14 -12.17
N PRO A 137 -3.22 6.36 -11.84
CA PRO A 137 -4.04 7.35 -11.15
C PRO A 137 -5.41 7.54 -11.82
N GLU A 138 -6.47 7.39 -11.04
CA GLU A 138 -7.86 7.43 -11.52
C GLU A 138 -8.42 8.86 -11.60
N ALA A 139 -7.77 9.80 -10.91
CA ALA A 139 -8.16 11.19 -10.85
C ALA A 139 -6.96 12.12 -10.75
N ALA A 140 -7.16 13.39 -11.07
CA ALA A 140 -6.20 14.46 -10.81
C ALA A 140 -6.83 15.52 -9.91
N LEU A 141 -6.05 16.04 -8.97
CA LEU A 141 -6.44 17.09 -8.04
C LEU A 141 -5.50 18.29 -8.20
N ARG A 142 -6.06 19.48 -8.31
CA ARG A 142 -5.29 20.72 -8.21
C ARG A 142 -5.26 21.19 -6.75
N ILE A 143 -4.06 21.43 -6.22
CA ILE A 143 -3.81 21.95 -4.87
C ILE A 143 -2.86 23.13 -4.99
N GLY A 144 -3.35 24.33 -4.69
CA GLY A 144 -2.64 25.56 -5.04
C GLY A 144 -2.35 25.61 -6.55
N ALA A 145 -1.08 25.80 -6.92
CA ALA A 145 -0.62 25.85 -8.31
C ALA A 145 -0.14 24.49 -8.86
N ARG A 146 -0.34 23.39 -8.12
CA ARG A 146 0.16 22.06 -8.50
C ARG A 146 -0.99 21.11 -8.79
N THR A 147 -0.73 20.16 -9.68
CA THR A 147 -1.64 19.05 -9.93
C THR A 147 -0.98 17.77 -9.43
N VAL A 148 -1.72 17.00 -8.65
CA VAL A 148 -1.34 15.66 -8.22
C VAL A 148 -2.27 14.64 -8.85
N ARG A 149 -1.76 13.46 -9.16
CA ARG A 149 -2.56 12.35 -9.66
C ARG A 149 -2.82 11.39 -8.51
N VAL A 150 -4.06 10.91 -8.35
CA VAL A 150 -4.43 10.11 -7.18
C VAL A 150 -5.21 8.86 -7.57
N GLU A 151 -4.95 7.79 -6.83
CA GLU A 151 -5.91 6.69 -6.69
C GLU A 151 -6.94 7.05 -5.62
N THR A 152 -8.14 6.50 -5.73
CA THR A 152 -9.20 6.75 -4.73
C THR A 152 -9.48 5.52 -3.88
N ALA A 153 -9.57 5.69 -2.55
CA ALA A 153 -10.01 4.67 -1.61
C ALA A 153 -11.38 5.04 -1.03
N ARG A 154 -12.43 4.28 -1.38
CA ARG A 154 -13.83 4.55 -1.02
C ARG A 154 -14.46 3.44 -0.19
N THR A 155 -14.04 2.19 -0.34
CA THR A 155 -14.55 1.10 0.49
C THR A 155 -13.75 1.00 1.79
N TRP A 156 -14.27 0.22 2.75
CA TRP A 156 -13.52 -0.05 3.98
C TRP A 156 -12.21 -0.76 3.65
N GLU A 157 -12.25 -1.77 2.79
CA GLU A 157 -11.10 -2.58 2.39
C GLU A 157 -10.02 -1.74 1.69
N GLU A 158 -10.42 -0.87 0.77
CA GLU A 158 -9.49 0.04 0.08
C GLU A 158 -8.82 1.01 1.05
N ARG A 159 -9.59 1.57 2.00
CA ARG A 159 -9.05 2.50 3.00
C ARG A 159 -8.16 1.80 4.03
N SER A 160 -8.53 0.60 4.46
CA SER A 160 -7.72 -0.20 5.38
C SER A 160 -6.40 -0.63 4.75
N HIS A 161 -6.37 -0.83 3.42
CA HIS A 161 -5.14 -1.15 2.69
C HIS A 161 -4.29 0.10 2.40
N GLY A 162 -4.89 1.18 1.92
CA GLY A 162 -4.15 2.40 1.59
C GLY A 162 -2.95 2.17 0.66
N LEU A 163 -1.83 2.84 0.95
CA LEU A 163 -0.55 2.71 0.25
C LEU A 163 0.35 1.58 0.76
N MET A 164 -0.18 0.60 1.51
CA MET A 164 0.58 -0.55 1.99
C MET A 164 1.35 -1.23 0.85
N PHE A 165 2.55 -1.70 1.20
CA PHE A 165 3.43 -2.49 0.35
C PHE A 165 3.99 -1.78 -0.89
N ARG A 166 3.78 -0.47 -1.06
CA ARG A 166 4.35 0.25 -2.21
C ARG A 166 5.82 0.56 -1.99
N PRO A 167 6.73 0.08 -2.85
CA PRO A 167 8.17 0.34 -2.70
C PRO A 167 8.54 1.79 -3.06
N ARG A 168 7.73 2.45 -3.88
CA ARG A 168 7.93 3.81 -4.38
C ARG A 168 6.62 4.41 -4.88
N MET A 169 6.58 5.74 -4.99
CA MET A 169 5.50 6.51 -5.59
C MET A 169 6.12 7.69 -6.36
N SER A 170 5.59 8.06 -7.53
CA SER A 170 6.09 9.24 -8.24
C SER A 170 5.83 10.50 -7.39
N LYS A 171 6.63 11.55 -7.59
CA LYS A 171 6.61 12.75 -6.75
C LYS A 171 5.22 13.36 -6.56
N ASP A 172 4.46 13.46 -7.66
CA ASP A 172 3.13 14.08 -7.70
C ASP A 172 2.00 13.05 -7.81
N ASP A 173 2.26 11.80 -7.40
CA ASP A 173 1.24 10.77 -7.23
C ASP A 173 0.85 10.65 -5.75
N GLY A 174 -0.37 10.16 -5.49
CA GLY A 174 -0.90 10.00 -4.14
C GLY A 174 -2.11 9.08 -4.05
N MET A 175 -2.72 9.04 -2.87
CA MET A 175 -4.00 8.37 -2.65
C MET A 175 -4.98 9.27 -1.89
N LEU A 176 -6.19 9.41 -2.43
CA LEU A 176 -7.29 10.14 -1.82
C LEU A 176 -8.26 9.16 -1.16
N PHE A 177 -8.37 9.24 0.15
CA PHE A 177 -9.35 8.52 0.96
C PHE A 177 -10.62 9.36 1.05
N VAL A 178 -11.75 8.78 0.68
CA VAL A 178 -13.06 9.46 0.69
C VAL A 178 -13.98 8.78 1.72
N TYR A 179 -14.59 9.58 2.59
CA TYR A 179 -15.55 9.13 3.58
C TYR A 179 -16.92 9.76 3.35
N ASP A 180 -17.99 9.06 3.74
CA ASP A 180 -19.36 9.54 3.52
C ASP A 180 -19.79 10.62 4.52
N ARG A 181 -19.09 10.74 5.66
CA ARG A 181 -19.44 11.66 6.75
C ARG A 181 -18.19 12.26 7.40
N PRO A 182 -18.27 13.52 7.88
CA PRO A 182 -17.21 14.13 8.68
C PRO A 182 -17.03 13.36 9.99
N ASP A 183 -15.79 12.99 10.30
CA ASP A 183 -15.41 12.39 11.58
C ASP A 183 -13.93 12.63 11.86
N MET A 184 -13.50 12.47 13.11
CA MET A 184 -12.08 12.47 13.46
C MET A 184 -11.39 11.29 12.78
N LYS A 185 -10.30 11.55 12.06
CA LYS A 185 -9.54 10.53 11.34
C LYS A 185 -8.22 10.25 12.03
N SER A 186 -7.82 8.98 12.02
CA SER A 186 -6.56 8.50 12.57
C SER A 186 -5.96 7.49 11.60
N PHE A 187 -4.74 7.76 11.16
CA PHE A 187 -3.99 6.94 10.21
C PHE A 187 -2.71 6.44 10.87
N TRP A 188 -2.23 5.29 10.41
CA TRP A 188 -1.02 4.61 10.86
C TRP A 188 -0.19 4.24 9.62
N MET A 189 1.08 3.87 9.82
CA MET A 189 1.99 3.52 8.73
C MET A 189 2.25 2.01 8.63
N GLY A 190 1.38 1.19 9.24
CA GLY A 190 1.51 -0.26 9.22
C GLY A 190 1.60 -0.75 7.78
N ASN A 191 2.63 -1.55 7.48
CA ASN A 191 2.92 -2.08 6.16
C ASN A 191 3.20 -1.05 5.05
N THR A 192 3.29 0.25 5.35
CA THR A 192 3.60 1.31 4.38
C THR A 192 5.13 1.52 4.28
N LEU A 193 5.68 1.38 3.07
CA LEU A 193 7.13 1.28 2.85
C LEU A 193 7.80 2.59 2.39
N ILE A 194 7.00 3.66 2.28
CA ILE A 194 7.39 5.01 1.89
C ILE A 194 7.00 6.01 2.98
N ASP A 195 7.79 7.08 3.14
CA ASP A 195 7.43 8.17 4.04
C ASP A 195 6.35 9.05 3.39
N LEU A 196 5.38 9.51 4.18
CA LEU A 196 4.19 10.20 3.67
C LEU A 196 3.88 11.50 4.40
N ASP A 197 3.34 12.46 3.66
CA ASP A 197 2.48 13.52 4.19
C ASP A 197 1.05 12.99 4.22
N ILE A 198 0.39 13.08 5.38
CA ILE A 198 -1.02 12.72 5.55
C ILE A 198 -1.82 14.00 5.80
N ALA A 199 -2.54 14.46 4.78
CA ALA A 199 -3.27 15.72 4.79
C ALA A 199 -4.76 15.51 4.98
N PHE A 200 -5.35 16.16 5.99
CA PHE A 200 -6.77 16.04 6.33
C PHE A 200 -7.56 17.23 5.80
N PHE A 201 -8.71 16.97 5.17
CA PHE A 201 -9.56 18.01 4.60
C PHE A 201 -11.01 17.89 5.06
N ARG A 202 -11.66 19.05 5.23
CA ARG A 202 -13.10 19.17 5.52
C ARG A 202 -13.94 18.78 4.31
N GLU A 203 -15.25 18.72 4.50
CA GLU A 203 -16.23 18.46 3.44
C GLU A 203 -16.13 19.46 2.27
N ASP A 204 -15.86 20.73 2.58
CA ASP A 204 -15.65 21.81 1.61
C ASP A 204 -14.26 21.78 0.95
N ARG A 205 -13.49 20.70 1.19
CA ARG A 205 -12.14 20.44 0.67
C ARG A 205 -11.08 21.40 1.18
N THR A 206 -11.35 22.17 2.24
CA THR A 206 -10.31 22.99 2.89
C THR A 206 -9.40 22.13 3.74
N LEU A 207 -8.09 22.41 3.67
CA LEU A 207 -7.05 21.75 4.45
C LEU A 207 -7.24 22.09 5.93
N ILE A 208 -7.21 21.07 6.77
CA ILE A 208 -7.24 21.18 8.23
C ILE A 208 -5.78 21.23 8.71
N ASN A 209 -5.06 20.12 8.55
CA ASN A 209 -3.67 19.94 8.95
C ASN A 209 -3.00 18.86 8.09
N VAL A 210 -1.67 18.88 8.07
CA VAL A 210 -0.82 17.84 7.48
C VAL A 210 0.05 17.25 8.57
N VAL A 211 0.14 15.91 8.61
CA VAL A 211 1.05 15.20 9.51
C VAL A 211 2.10 14.49 8.67
N GLU A 212 3.37 14.81 8.90
CA GLU A 212 4.51 14.11 8.31
C GLU A 212 4.74 12.79 9.07
N MET A 213 4.65 11.64 8.40
CA MET A 213 4.83 10.31 8.99
C MET A 213 5.97 9.56 8.31
N LYS A 214 6.85 8.99 9.13
CA LYS A 214 7.93 8.10 8.67
C LYS A 214 7.44 6.67 8.60
N LYS A 215 7.91 5.91 7.62
CA LYS A 215 7.71 4.46 7.61
C LYS A 215 8.29 3.83 8.87
N TYR A 216 7.68 2.74 9.33
CA TYR A 216 8.21 2.01 10.47
C TYR A 216 9.52 1.30 10.12
N PRO A 217 10.47 1.18 11.07
CA PRO A 217 11.65 0.35 10.90
C PRO A 217 11.28 -1.10 10.55
N ASP A 218 10.25 -1.63 11.22
CA ASP A 218 9.58 -2.88 10.88
C ASP A 218 8.11 -2.58 10.51
N PRO A 219 7.73 -2.69 9.22
CA PRO A 219 6.38 -2.43 8.75
C PRO A 219 5.30 -3.32 9.37
N SER A 220 5.67 -4.49 9.91
CA SER A 220 4.73 -5.43 10.53
C SER A 220 4.41 -5.12 12.00
N THR A 221 5.05 -4.09 12.57
CA THR A 221 4.83 -3.68 13.96
C THR A 221 3.91 -2.47 14.07
N ASP A 222 3.21 -2.36 15.21
CA ASP A 222 2.41 -1.19 15.56
C ASP A 222 3.05 -0.47 16.76
N PRO A 223 3.85 0.60 16.54
CA PRO A 223 4.45 1.37 17.61
C PRO A 223 3.47 2.34 18.29
N GLY A 224 2.21 2.42 17.85
CA GLY A 224 1.15 3.23 18.45
C GLY A 224 1.11 4.70 18.02
N ASP A 225 2.03 5.15 17.16
CA ASP A 225 2.00 6.50 16.58
C ASP A 225 0.91 6.64 15.52
N ARG A 226 0.30 7.83 15.42
CA ARG A 226 -0.83 8.05 14.51
C ARG A 226 -0.80 9.47 13.94
N ALA A 227 -1.09 9.60 12.65
CA ALA A 227 -1.51 10.87 12.07
C ALA A 227 -2.98 11.10 12.40
N ARG A 228 -3.30 12.23 13.04
CA ARG A 228 -4.66 12.55 13.45
C ARG A 228 -5.12 13.85 12.81
N SER A 229 -6.38 13.88 12.38
CA SER A 229 -7.02 15.14 12.03
C SER A 229 -7.21 15.98 13.29
N GLU A 230 -7.03 17.29 13.19
CA GLU A 230 -7.32 18.22 14.31
C GLU A 230 -8.82 18.57 14.39
N GLU A 231 -9.56 18.32 13.32
CA GLU A 231 -11.01 18.53 13.19
C GLU A 231 -11.66 17.34 12.44
N PRO A 232 -13.00 17.22 12.42
CA PRO A 232 -13.69 16.24 11.59
C PRO A 232 -13.35 16.40 10.10
N ALA A 233 -12.79 15.35 9.49
CA ALA A 233 -12.38 15.32 8.10
C ALA A 233 -13.29 14.40 7.26
N VAL A 234 -13.47 14.77 5.99
CA VAL A 234 -14.20 13.97 4.99
C VAL A 234 -13.23 13.37 3.97
N TYR A 235 -12.11 14.04 3.72
CA TYR A 235 -11.08 13.55 2.83
C TYR A 235 -9.74 13.48 3.54
N VAL A 236 -8.94 12.48 3.18
CA VAL A 236 -7.54 12.38 3.58
C VAL A 236 -6.72 12.14 2.31
N LEU A 237 -5.64 12.89 2.13
CA LEU A 237 -4.76 12.75 0.98
C LEU A 237 -3.36 12.37 1.46
N GLU A 238 -2.89 11.21 1.01
CA GLU A 238 -1.51 10.78 1.20
C GLU A 238 -0.67 11.19 -0.01
N LEU A 239 0.43 11.92 0.24
CA LEU A 239 1.46 12.28 -0.75
C LEU A 239 2.84 11.93 -0.20
N ASN A 240 3.88 11.99 -1.05
CA ASN A 240 5.25 11.84 -0.58
C ASN A 240 5.58 12.86 0.52
N LEU A 241 6.36 12.43 1.51
CA LEU A 241 6.78 13.28 2.62
C LEU A 241 7.35 14.64 2.18
N GLY A 242 6.92 15.70 2.84
CA GLY A 242 7.33 17.08 2.62
C GLY A 242 6.75 17.73 1.36
N TRP A 243 5.82 17.07 0.66
CA TRP A 243 5.20 17.63 -0.54
C TRP A 243 4.48 18.95 -0.22
N PHE A 244 3.70 19.02 0.85
CA PHE A 244 2.94 20.26 1.17
C PHE A 244 3.86 21.42 1.54
N ARG A 245 4.85 21.18 2.40
CA ARG A 245 5.82 22.17 2.86
C ARG A 245 6.70 22.68 1.70
N SER A 246 7.20 21.78 0.85
CA SER A 246 8.05 22.17 -0.30
C SER A 246 7.32 23.01 -1.35
N HIS A 247 5.99 22.97 -1.36
CA HIS A 247 5.14 23.79 -2.23
C HIS A 247 4.57 25.04 -1.53
N GLY A 248 5.00 25.33 -0.29
CA GLY A 248 4.59 26.52 0.46
C GLY A 248 3.12 26.50 0.89
N LEU A 249 2.49 25.32 0.96
CA LEU A 249 1.09 25.17 1.34
C LEU A 249 0.91 25.04 2.85
N THR A 250 1.96 24.62 3.56
CA THR A 250 1.97 24.50 5.02
C THR A 250 3.25 25.08 5.62
N ASP A 251 3.17 25.45 6.90
CA ASP A 251 4.34 25.75 7.71
C ASP A 251 5.06 24.47 8.19
N ALA A 252 6.12 24.64 8.99
CA ALA A 252 6.89 23.53 9.53
C ALA A 252 6.11 22.65 10.53
N SER A 253 5.01 23.15 11.10
CA SER A 253 4.13 22.41 12.00
C SER A 253 3.01 21.66 11.25
N GLY A 254 2.95 21.76 9.92
CA GLY A 254 1.91 21.14 9.11
C GLY A 254 0.60 21.92 9.06
N ARG A 255 0.60 23.18 9.53
CA ARG A 255 -0.58 24.05 9.45
C ARG A 255 -0.65 24.76 8.11
N PRO A 256 -1.85 24.95 7.53
CA PRO A 256 -2.01 25.58 6.23
C PRO A 256 -1.55 27.06 6.26
N VAL A 257 -0.81 27.48 5.23
CA VAL A 257 -0.46 28.89 5.01
C VAL A 257 -1.57 29.53 4.18
N GLY A 258 -2.50 30.19 4.85
CA GLY A 258 -3.70 30.75 4.22
C GLY A 258 -4.76 29.67 3.90
N LYS A 259 -5.68 29.96 2.98
CA LYS A 259 -6.73 29.01 2.58
C LYS A 259 -6.19 28.05 1.52
N VAL A 260 -5.92 26.81 1.92
CA VAL A 260 -5.56 25.72 1.01
C VAL A 260 -6.76 24.80 0.82
N LEU A 261 -7.05 24.46 -0.43
CA LEU A 261 -8.06 23.48 -0.79
C LEU A 261 -7.59 22.67 -2.00
N PHE A 262 -8.20 21.51 -2.21
CA PHE A 262 -8.05 20.79 -3.47
C PHE A 262 -9.30 20.92 -4.34
N GLU A 263 -9.09 20.87 -5.65
CA GLU A 263 -10.14 20.87 -6.67
C GLU A 263 -9.94 19.70 -7.63
N PRO A 264 -10.98 18.88 -7.92
CA PRO A 264 -10.89 17.88 -8.97
C PRO A 264 -10.57 18.54 -10.32
N VAL A 265 -9.64 17.95 -11.07
CA VAL A 265 -9.34 18.33 -12.45
C VAL A 265 -10.21 17.46 -13.37
N PRO A 266 -11.05 18.06 -14.22
CA PRO A 266 -11.91 17.33 -15.16
C PRO A 266 -11.14 16.55 -16.23
#